data_AF-A0A954QKQ6-F1
#
_entry.id   AF-A0A954QKQ6-F1
#
_cell.length_a   1.000
_cell.length_b   1.000
_cell.length_c   1.000
_cell.angle_alpha   90.00
_cell.angle_beta   90.00
_cell.angle_gamma   90.00
#
_symmetry.space_group_name_H-M   'P 1'
#
loop_
_entity.id
_entity.type
_entity.pdbx_description
1 polymer ?
#
loop_
_entity_poly.entity_id
_entity_poly.type
_entity_poly.pdbx_seq_one_letter_code
_entity_poly.pdbx_strand_id
1 'polypeptide(L)'
;DVYCVRTAHRGELRYWASDDGHADDYGNRWRWNGSLDTIDARAAAGRLSFGDYPNAMERIANVFDRRVTGDLWCTARLGYEFCVWTSEVHAGGGSHSSLHRDDSTSPLITAGLPEHVALPSCPRTIDVARLCCECLEVSWPGRTDEI
;
A
#
# COMPACT_ATOMS: atom_id res chain seq x y z
N ASP A 1 -13.50 8.53 5.66
CA ASP A 1 -12.31 9.31 6.03
C ASP A 1 -11.74 10.08 4.85
N VAL A 2 -11.08 11.20 5.13
CA VAL A 2 -10.27 11.95 4.16
C VAL A 2 -8.82 11.88 4.61
N TYR A 3 -7.94 11.43 3.73
CA TYR A 3 -6.51 11.29 3.97
C TYR A 3 -5.76 12.42 3.28
N CYS A 4 -4.64 12.86 3.86
CA CYS A 4 -3.85 13.97 3.36
C CYS A 4 -2.38 13.57 3.27
N VAL A 5 -1.78 13.71 2.09
CA VAL A 5 -0.35 13.53 1.86
C VAL A 5 0.23 14.87 1.44
N ARG A 6 1.37 15.24 2.04
CA ARG A 6 2.11 16.46 1.70
C ARG A 6 3.56 16.10 1.42
N THR A 7 4.11 16.71 0.38
CA THR A 7 5.53 16.62 0.05
C THR A 7 6.11 18.02 -0.14
N ALA A 8 7.40 18.18 0.09
CA ALA A 8 8.05 19.48 -0.06
C ALA A 8 8.05 20.01 -1.50
N HIS A 9 8.05 19.13 -2.51
CA HIS A 9 8.27 19.50 -3.91
C HIS A 9 7.21 18.98 -4.89
N ARG A 10 6.41 17.96 -4.53
CA ARG A 10 5.39 17.36 -5.41
C ARG A 10 3.96 17.78 -5.07
N GLY A 11 3.79 18.58 -4.01
CA GLY A 11 2.52 19.19 -3.63
C GLY A 11 1.79 18.46 -2.51
N GLU A 12 0.49 18.70 -2.48
CA GLU A 12 -0.48 18.16 -1.52
C GLU A 12 -1.56 17.37 -2.28
N LEU A 13 -1.98 16.27 -1.66
CA LEU A 13 -3.07 15.43 -2.12
C LEU A 13 -4.01 15.14 -0.96
N ARG A 14 -5.31 15.39 -1.16
CA ARG A 14 -6.38 14.97 -0.26
C ARG A 14 -7.25 13.96 -0.98
N TYR A 15 -7.50 12.80 -0.40
CA TYR A 15 -8.25 11.75 -1.09
C TYR A 15 -9.15 10.95 -0.14
N TRP A 16 -10.15 10.29 -0.71
CA TRP A 16 -11.15 9.50 0.01
C TRP A 16 -11.70 8.39 -0.89
N ALA A 17 -12.21 7.32 -0.27
CA ALA A 17 -12.91 6.25 -0.99
C ALA A 17 -14.26 6.76 -1.53
N SER A 18 -14.62 6.37 -2.76
CA SER A 18 -15.86 6.79 -3.41
C SER A 18 -16.27 5.81 -4.51
N ASP A 19 -17.51 5.34 -4.51
CA ASP A 19 -18.02 4.36 -5.50
C ASP A 19 -17.98 4.87 -6.94
N ASP A 20 -18.04 6.18 -7.12
CA ASP A 20 -17.97 6.88 -8.41
C ASP A 20 -16.57 7.49 -8.68
N GLY A 21 -15.54 6.93 -8.03
CA GLY A 21 -14.13 7.30 -8.19
C GLY A 21 -13.38 6.47 -9.24
N HIS A 22 -12.10 6.81 -9.42
CA HIS A 22 -11.20 6.04 -10.29
C HIS A 22 -10.78 4.75 -9.61
N ALA A 23 -10.82 3.64 -10.34
CA ALA A 23 -10.44 2.33 -9.82
C ALA A 23 -8.92 2.12 -9.88
N ASP A 24 -8.33 1.63 -8.80
CA ASP A 24 -6.96 1.10 -8.80
C ASP A 24 -6.91 -0.37 -9.27
N ASP A 25 -5.70 -0.93 -9.36
CA ASP A 25 -5.46 -2.31 -9.80
C ASP A 25 -6.08 -3.38 -8.89
N TYR A 26 -6.53 -2.99 -7.69
CA TYR A 26 -7.18 -3.87 -6.71
C TYR A 26 -8.70 -3.65 -6.65
N GLY A 27 -9.24 -2.75 -7.48
CA GLY A 27 -10.65 -2.44 -7.58
C GLY A 27 -11.15 -1.43 -6.54
N ASN A 28 -10.29 -0.90 -5.67
CA ASN A 28 -10.70 0.19 -4.79
C ASN A 28 -10.89 1.45 -5.62
N ARG A 29 -11.85 2.29 -5.22
CA ARG A 29 -12.22 3.49 -5.96
C ARG A 29 -11.95 4.74 -5.15
N TRP A 30 -11.24 5.68 -5.76
CA TRP A 30 -10.74 6.86 -5.09
C TRP A 30 -11.13 8.14 -5.80
N ARG A 31 -11.42 9.18 -5.00
CA ARG A 31 -11.49 10.57 -5.43
C ARG A 31 -10.45 11.39 -4.69
N TRP A 32 -10.02 12.48 -5.30
CA TRP A 32 -9.01 13.34 -4.71
C TRP A 32 -9.14 14.80 -5.14
N ASN A 33 -8.54 15.66 -4.33
CA ASN A 33 -8.25 17.06 -4.63
C ASN A 33 -6.73 17.27 -4.48
N GLY A 34 -6.13 18.02 -5.40
CA GLY A 34 -4.69 18.30 -5.40
C GLY A 34 -3.91 17.46 -6.42
N SER A 35 -2.58 17.40 -6.26
CA SER A 35 -1.70 16.80 -7.26
C SER A 35 -1.45 15.31 -6.98
N LEU A 36 -1.74 14.46 -7.97
CA LEU A 36 -1.37 13.03 -7.92
C LEU A 36 0.15 12.80 -7.93
N ASP A 37 0.94 13.77 -8.41
CA ASP A 37 2.41 13.70 -8.37
C ASP A 37 2.93 13.55 -6.93
N THR A 38 2.16 14.00 -5.93
CA THR A 38 2.46 13.85 -4.50
C THR A 38 2.84 12.40 -4.15
N ILE A 39 2.15 11.44 -4.77
CA ILE A 39 2.33 10.00 -4.59
C ILE A 39 2.69 9.29 -5.91
N ASP A 40 3.22 10.02 -6.89
CA ASP A 40 3.54 9.53 -8.24
C ASP A 40 2.42 8.65 -8.85
N ALA A 41 1.19 9.17 -8.80
CA ALA A 41 0.03 8.51 -9.37
C ALA A 41 -0.42 9.20 -10.66
N ARG A 42 -1.10 8.43 -11.52
CA ARG A 42 -1.69 8.91 -12.78
C ARG A 42 -3.09 8.35 -12.95
N ALA A 43 -4.01 9.19 -13.42
CA ALA A 43 -5.37 8.80 -13.71
C ALA A 43 -5.68 8.97 -15.20
N ALA A 44 -6.19 7.92 -15.83
CA ALA A 44 -6.61 7.94 -17.23
C ALA A 44 -7.79 6.99 -17.44
N ALA A 45 -8.81 7.44 -18.18
CA ALA A 45 -9.99 6.63 -18.53
C ALA A 45 -10.63 5.89 -17.34
N GLY A 46 -10.79 6.57 -16.19
CA GLY A 46 -11.41 5.98 -14.99
C GLY A 46 -10.52 5.01 -14.21
N ARG A 47 -9.27 4.79 -14.65
CA ARG A 47 -8.27 3.96 -13.94
C ARG A 47 -7.22 4.84 -13.27
N LEU A 48 -6.84 4.45 -12.06
CA LEU A 48 -5.76 5.01 -11.27
C LEU A 48 -4.56 4.04 -11.28
N SER A 49 -3.37 4.56 -11.52
CA SER A 49 -2.12 3.80 -11.55
C SER A 49 -1.05 4.51 -10.72
N PHE A 50 -0.10 3.74 -10.19
CA PHE A 50 0.94 4.23 -9.27
C PHE A 50 2.33 3.87 -9.81
N GLY A 51 3.29 4.80 -9.68
CA GLY A 51 4.69 4.57 -10.01
C GLY A 51 5.52 4.20 -8.78
N ASP A 52 6.36 5.11 -8.31
CA ASP A 52 7.32 4.89 -7.21
C ASP A 52 6.66 4.52 -5.87
N TYR A 53 5.36 4.78 -5.70
CA TYR A 53 4.61 4.50 -4.47
C TYR A 53 3.42 3.58 -4.77
N PRO A 54 3.65 2.26 -4.93
CA PRO A 54 2.61 1.33 -5.37
C PRO A 54 1.49 1.25 -4.34
N ASN A 55 0.26 1.32 -4.83
CA ASN A 55 -0.97 1.23 -4.03
C ASN A 55 -1.02 2.21 -2.85
N ALA A 56 -0.48 3.42 -3.02
CA ALA A 56 -0.29 4.36 -1.92
C ALA A 56 -1.60 4.71 -1.19
N MET A 57 -2.71 4.87 -1.93
CA MET A 57 -3.99 5.29 -1.34
C MET A 57 -4.59 4.23 -0.40
N GLU A 58 -4.72 2.97 -0.84
CA GLU A 58 -5.24 1.88 0.00
C GLU A 58 -4.31 1.63 1.19
N ARG A 59 -2.99 1.63 0.94
CA ARG A 59 -1.99 1.37 1.99
C ARG A 59 -2.10 2.41 3.09
N ILE A 60 -2.05 3.69 2.77
CA ILE A 60 -2.19 4.76 3.78
C ILE A 60 -3.58 4.70 4.45
N ALA A 61 -4.64 4.39 3.69
CA ALA A 61 -5.99 4.34 4.24
C ALA A 61 -6.20 3.23 5.29
N ASN A 62 -5.47 2.12 5.15
CA ASN A 62 -5.56 0.95 6.02
C ASN A 62 -4.37 0.80 6.98
N VAL A 63 -3.47 1.78 7.05
CA VAL A 63 -2.14 1.54 7.65
C VAL A 63 -2.25 1.18 9.14
N PHE A 64 -3.14 1.76 9.96
CA PHE A 64 -3.33 1.33 11.36
C PHE A 64 -4.63 1.86 12.02
N ASP A 65 -4.98 1.27 13.17
CA ASP A 65 -6.03 1.76 14.08
C ASP A 65 -5.68 3.16 14.62
N ARG A 66 -6.60 4.10 14.40
CA ARG A 66 -6.49 5.51 14.82
C ARG A 66 -6.42 5.67 16.34
N ARG A 67 -6.87 4.68 17.11
CA ARG A 67 -6.84 4.68 18.58
C ARG A 67 -5.42 4.55 19.14
N VAL A 68 -4.49 4.00 18.37
CA VAL A 68 -3.13 3.67 18.84
C VAL A 68 -2.02 4.31 18.00
N THR A 69 -2.36 5.13 17.00
CA THR A 69 -1.39 5.80 16.13
C THR A 69 -1.42 7.31 16.27
N GLY A 70 -0.25 7.93 16.05
CA GLY A 70 -0.13 9.39 16.06
C GLY A 70 -0.74 10.03 14.82
N ASP A 71 -1.07 11.33 14.92
CA ASP A 71 -1.74 12.09 13.86
C ASP A 71 -0.88 12.40 12.63
N LEU A 72 0.45 12.32 12.77
CA LEU A 72 1.41 12.62 11.71
C LEU A 72 2.28 11.41 11.41
N TRP A 73 2.29 11.02 10.14
CA TRP A 73 3.17 9.97 9.63
C TRP A 73 4.18 10.56 8.65
N CYS A 74 5.41 10.11 8.78
CA CYS A 74 6.53 10.56 7.96
C CYS A 74 7.17 9.35 7.30
N THR A 75 7.47 9.46 6.01
CA THR A 75 8.28 8.49 5.29
C THR A 75 9.55 9.19 4.80
N ALA A 76 10.70 8.53 4.94
CA ALA A 76 11.96 9.10 4.51
C ALA A 76 12.02 9.17 2.98
N ARG A 77 12.82 10.11 2.45
CA ARG A 77 13.19 10.08 1.02
C ARG A 77 14.06 8.84 0.76
N LEU A 78 14.04 8.33 -0.46
CA LEU A 78 14.91 7.23 -0.86
C LEU A 78 16.38 7.56 -0.56
N GLY A 79 17.08 6.64 0.10
CA GLY A 79 18.48 6.82 0.54
C GLY A 79 18.65 7.57 1.88
N TYR A 80 17.57 7.87 2.59
CA TYR A 80 17.60 8.50 3.91
C TYR A 80 16.96 7.61 4.97
N GLU A 81 17.41 7.75 6.21
CA GLU A 81 16.86 7.09 7.39
C GLU A 81 16.58 8.13 8.48
N PHE A 82 15.53 7.91 9.29
CA PHE A 82 15.28 8.76 10.44
C PHE A 82 16.19 8.36 11.60
N CYS A 83 16.99 9.31 12.08
CA CYS A 83 17.72 9.16 13.35
C CYS A 83 16.87 9.77 14.46
N VAL A 84 16.39 8.95 15.39
CA VAL A 84 15.75 9.40 16.63
C VAL A 84 16.65 9.09 17.82
N TRP A 85 16.46 9.80 18.93
CA TRP A 85 17.32 9.72 20.12
C TRP A 85 17.54 8.30 20.67
N THR A 86 16.66 7.36 20.35
CA THR A 86 16.70 5.97 20.80
C THR A 86 17.13 4.97 19.73
N SER A 87 17.49 5.43 18.52
CA SER A 87 17.85 4.56 17.40
C SER A 87 19.23 4.90 16.84
N GLU A 88 20.00 3.88 16.49
CA GLU A 88 21.20 4.06 15.66
C GLU A 88 20.81 3.98 14.18
N VAL A 89 21.45 4.79 13.34
CA VAL A 89 21.32 4.66 11.89
C VAL A 89 22.19 3.53 11.38
N HIS A 90 21.73 2.82 10.35
CA HIS A 90 22.44 1.71 9.74
C HIS A 90 23.52 2.25 8.78
N ALA A 91 24.54 2.92 9.33
CA ALA A 91 25.59 3.56 8.54
C ALA A 91 26.33 2.54 7.65
N GLY A 92 26.26 2.73 6.33
CA GLY A 92 26.82 1.79 5.35
C GLY A 92 26.00 0.52 5.12
N GLY A 93 24.85 0.38 5.80
CA GLY A 93 23.88 -0.68 5.63
C GLY A 93 22.64 -0.21 4.87
N GLY A 94 21.52 -0.91 5.11
CA GLY A 94 20.21 -0.59 4.56
C GLY A 94 19.14 -0.61 5.64
N SER A 95 18.08 0.16 5.40
CA SER A 95 16.86 0.20 6.22
C SER A 95 15.66 -0.01 5.28
N HIS A 96 14.47 -0.16 5.83
CA HIS A 96 13.24 -0.39 5.07
C HIS A 96 12.05 0.34 5.71
N SER A 97 10.83 0.01 5.28
CA SER A 97 9.56 0.55 5.78
C SER A 97 9.13 1.88 5.16
N SER A 98 9.77 2.33 4.09
CA SER A 98 9.24 3.44 3.30
C SER A 98 8.03 3.01 2.46
N LEU A 99 7.28 4.00 1.96
CA LEU A 99 6.21 3.74 1.00
C LEU A 99 6.75 3.45 -0.42
N HIS A 100 8.06 3.64 -0.64
CA HIS A 100 8.69 3.49 -1.95
C HIS A 100 8.63 2.04 -2.44
N ARG A 101 8.57 1.86 -3.76
CA ARG A 101 8.49 0.54 -4.42
C ARG A 101 9.60 -0.42 -4.00
N ASP A 102 10.79 0.10 -3.70
CA ASP A 102 11.95 -0.70 -3.29
C ASP A 102 11.76 -1.37 -1.91
N ASP A 103 10.95 -0.79 -1.03
CA ASP A 103 10.58 -1.38 0.27
C ASP A 103 9.22 -2.09 0.24
N SER A 104 8.49 -1.94 -0.86
CA SER A 104 7.08 -2.36 -0.96
C SER A 104 6.87 -3.60 -1.82
N THR A 105 7.83 -3.95 -2.67
CA THR A 105 7.70 -5.03 -3.65
C THR A 105 8.45 -6.26 -3.16
N SER A 106 7.73 -7.36 -2.96
CA SER A 106 8.30 -8.67 -2.65
C SER A 106 7.88 -9.70 -3.71
N PRO A 107 8.73 -10.70 -4.01
CA PRO A 107 8.38 -11.77 -4.93
C PRO A 107 7.42 -12.76 -4.27
N LEU A 108 6.43 -13.22 -5.04
CA LEU A 108 5.67 -14.44 -4.73
C LEU A 108 6.19 -15.58 -5.60
N ILE A 109 6.72 -16.62 -4.98
CA ILE A 109 7.21 -17.82 -5.67
C ILE A 109 6.28 -18.98 -5.31
N THR A 110 5.77 -19.67 -6.33
CA THR A 110 4.85 -20.79 -6.16
C THR A 110 5.35 -22.01 -6.91
N ALA A 111 5.21 -23.19 -6.32
CA ALA A 111 5.53 -24.47 -6.95
C ALA A 111 4.48 -25.51 -6.55
N GLY A 112 4.00 -26.29 -7.51
CA GLY A 112 2.99 -27.33 -7.25
C GLY A 112 1.61 -26.79 -6.87
N LEU A 113 1.19 -25.63 -7.41
CA LEU A 113 -0.18 -25.15 -7.21
C LEU A 113 -1.18 -26.14 -7.82
N PRO A 114 -2.27 -26.48 -7.10
CA PRO A 114 -3.37 -27.23 -7.67
C PRO A 114 -3.98 -26.51 -8.89
N GLU A 115 -4.49 -27.26 -9.87
CA GLU A 115 -5.04 -26.70 -11.12
C GLU A 115 -6.21 -25.74 -10.88
N HIS A 116 -6.96 -25.90 -9.78
CA HIS A 116 -8.08 -25.04 -9.43
C HIS A 116 -7.68 -23.71 -8.78
N VAL A 117 -6.42 -23.54 -8.37
CA VAL A 117 -5.94 -22.32 -7.70
C VAL A 117 -5.45 -21.31 -8.74
N ALA A 118 -6.13 -20.17 -8.82
CA ALA A 118 -5.76 -19.08 -9.70
C ALA A 118 -5.05 -17.96 -8.94
N LEU A 119 -3.85 -17.59 -9.39
CA LEU A 119 -3.12 -16.45 -8.82
C LEU A 119 -3.77 -15.12 -9.26
N PRO A 120 -3.88 -14.13 -8.35
CA PRO A 120 -4.26 -12.78 -8.73
C PRO A 120 -3.27 -12.18 -9.73
N SER A 121 -3.76 -11.36 -10.67
CA SER A 121 -2.91 -10.63 -11.63
C SER A 121 -1.96 -9.63 -10.95
N CYS A 122 -2.35 -9.11 -9.78
CA CYS A 122 -1.54 -8.25 -8.92
C CYS A 122 -1.54 -8.85 -7.50
N PRO A 123 -0.68 -9.84 -7.19
CA PRO A 123 -0.67 -10.48 -5.89
C PRO A 123 -0.15 -9.54 -4.79
N ARG A 124 -0.74 -9.63 -3.61
CA ARG A 124 -0.33 -8.93 -2.38
C ARG A 124 -0.03 -9.93 -1.28
N THR A 125 0.77 -9.53 -0.30
CA THR A 125 1.05 -10.36 0.89
C THR A 125 -0.23 -10.81 1.60
N ILE A 126 -1.28 -9.97 1.61
CA ILE A 126 -2.57 -10.32 2.22
C ILE A 126 -3.34 -11.42 1.48
N ASP A 127 -2.99 -11.69 0.21
CA ASP A 127 -3.63 -12.75 -0.57
C ASP A 127 -3.05 -14.13 -0.21
N VAL A 128 -1.85 -14.19 0.39
CA VAL A 128 -1.13 -15.45 0.68
C VAL A 128 -1.94 -16.39 1.57
N ALA A 129 -2.53 -15.86 2.65
CA ALA A 129 -3.29 -16.69 3.58
C ALA A 129 -4.52 -17.32 2.91
N ARG A 130 -5.22 -16.55 2.06
CA ARG A 130 -6.34 -17.05 1.25
C ARG A 130 -5.87 -18.11 0.25
N LEU A 131 -4.77 -17.84 -0.46
CA LEU A 131 -4.18 -18.80 -1.41
C LEU A 131 -3.81 -20.11 -0.72
N CYS A 132 -3.24 -20.06 0.49
CA CYS A 132 -2.96 -21.25 1.30
C CYS A 132 -4.24 -22.03 1.64
N CYS A 133 -5.32 -21.36 2.03
CA CYS A 133 -6.60 -22.02 2.29
C CYS A 133 -7.17 -22.69 1.03
N GLU A 134 -7.10 -22.03 -0.13
CA GLU A 134 -7.53 -22.59 -1.41
C GLU A 134 -6.69 -23.80 -1.84
N CYS A 135 -5.37 -23.77 -1.60
CA CYS A 135 -4.47 -24.91 -1.86
C CYS A 135 -4.77 -26.11 -0.96
N LEU A 136 -5.15 -25.86 0.29
CA LEU A 136 -5.43 -26.88 1.30
C LEU A 136 -6.90 -27.33 1.32
N GLU A 137 -7.74 -26.76 0.45
CA GLU A 137 -9.18 -27.02 0.39
C GLU A 137 -9.90 -26.80 1.74
N VAL A 138 -9.44 -25.79 2.50
CA VAL A 138 -10.05 -25.38 3.77
C VAL A 138 -10.77 -24.05 3.62
N SER A 139 -11.81 -23.83 4.44
CA SER A 139 -12.59 -22.60 4.41
C SER A 139 -11.73 -21.40 4.83
N TRP A 140 -11.73 -20.35 4.01
CA TRP A 140 -11.20 -19.04 4.40
C TRP A 140 -12.14 -18.39 5.41
N PRO A 141 -11.68 -18.06 6.64
CA PRO A 141 -12.54 -17.47 7.67
C PRO A 141 -12.93 -16.00 7.39
N GLY A 142 -12.42 -15.38 6.32
CA GLY A 142 -12.69 -13.98 6.00
C GLY A 142 -11.72 -13.00 6.68
N ARG A 143 -11.92 -11.71 6.39
CA ARG A 143 -11.43 -10.64 7.27
C ARG A 143 -12.41 -10.58 8.43
N THR A 144 -11.95 -10.76 9.67
CA THR A 144 -12.77 -10.41 10.83
C THR A 144 -12.95 -8.89 10.81
N ASP A 145 -14.18 -8.41 10.92
CA ASP A 145 -14.52 -6.97 10.98
C ASP A 145 -14.00 -6.28 12.27
N GLU A 146 -13.13 -6.94 13.03
CA GLU A 146 -12.53 -6.48 14.27
C GLU A 146 -11.09 -6.00 14.01
N ILE A 147 -10.93 -4.84 13.37
CA ILE A 147 -9.77 -3.94 13.59
C ILE A 147 -10.30 -2.50 13.60
#